data_AF-A0A562JF18-F1
#
_entry.id   AF-A0A562JF18-F1
#
_cell.length_a   1.000
_cell.length_b   1.000
_cell.length_c   1.000
_cell.angle_alpha   90.00
_cell.angle_beta   90.00
_cell.angle_gamma   90.00
#
_symmetry.space_group_name_H-M   'P 1'
#
loop_
_entity.id
_entity.type
_entity.pdbx_description
1 polymer ?
#
loop_
_entity_poly.entity_id
_entity_poly.type
_entity_poly.pdbx_seq_one_letter_code
_entity_poly.pdbx_strand_id
1 'polypeptide(L)'
;MLFCGIVVIVNMAVIFGFGKLLNYSVEEIIIASNANIGGPTTATAMAISKGWTDLVAPAMLVGVFGYGVGTYLGIIVGNLLL
;
A
#
# COMPACT_ATOMS: atom_id res chain seq x y z
N MET A 1 8.41 -13.06 12.53
CA MET A 1 8.22 -13.39 11.10
C MET A 1 6.81 -13.86 10.78
N LEU A 2 6.19 -14.73 11.61
CA LEU A 2 4.80 -15.18 11.40
C LEU A 2 3.80 -14.02 11.33
N PHE A 3 3.91 -13.05 12.25
CA PHE A 3 3.09 -11.84 12.25
C PHE A 3 3.21 -11.02 10.96
N CYS A 4 4.44 -10.74 10.49
CA CYS A 4 4.66 -10.02 9.23
C CYS A 4 4.07 -10.78 8.02
N GLY A 5 4.17 -12.10 8.00
CA GLY A 5 3.57 -12.94 6.97
C GLY A 5 2.05 -12.81 6.92
N ILE A 6 1.38 -12.82 8.08
CA ILE A 6 -0.07 -12.62 8.18
C ILE A 6 -0.45 -11.23 7.64
N VAL A 7 0.28 -10.18 8.03
CA VAL A 7 0.01 -8.81 7.57
C VAL A 7 0.12 -8.70 6.04
N VAL A 8 1.15 -9.30 5.44
CA VAL A 8 1.33 -9.30 3.98
C VAL A 8 0.22 -10.08 3.28
N ILE A 9 -0.16 -11.25 3.80
CA ILE A 9 -1.24 -12.07 3.24
C ILE A 9 -2.57 -11.31 3.30
N VAL A 10 -2.88 -10.68 4.43
CA VAL A 10 -4.09 -9.87 4.58
C VAL A 10 -4.06 -8.68 3.62
N ASN A 11 -2.91 -7.99 3.49
CA ASN A 11 -2.75 -6.89 2.55
C ASN A 11 -3.04 -7.33 1.10
N MET A 12 -2.42 -8.42 0.66
CA MET A 12 -2.65 -8.96 -0.69
C MET A 12 -4.10 -9.39 -0.88
N ALA A 13 -4.71 -10.07 0.09
CA ALA A 13 -6.10 -10.50 0.01
C ALA A 13 -7.07 -9.32 -0.10
N VAL A 14 -6.86 -8.26 0.67
CA VAL A 14 -7.69 -7.05 0.64
C VAL A 14 -7.52 -6.30 -0.67
N ILE A 15 -6.28 -6.05 -1.11
CA ILE A 15 -6.03 -5.26 -2.33
C ILE A 15 -6.44 -6.02 -3.59
N PHE A 16 -6.20 -7.32 -3.69
CA PHE A 16 -6.72 -8.11 -4.81
C PHE A 16 -8.25 -8.26 -4.77
N GLY A 17 -8.83 -8.42 -3.57
CA GLY A 17 -10.28 -8.54 -3.41
C GLY A 17 -11.02 -7.26 -3.81
N PHE A 18 -10.61 -6.12 -3.26
CA PHE A 18 -11.19 -4.82 -3.61
C PHE A 18 -10.82 -4.38 -5.02
N GLY A 19 -9.59 -4.64 -5.47
CA GLY A 19 -9.16 -4.34 -6.83
C GLY A 19 -10.00 -5.06 -7.88
N LYS A 20 -10.33 -6.33 -7.64
CA LYS A 20 -11.23 -7.10 -8.50
C LYS A 20 -12.68 -6.62 -8.45
N LEU A 21 -13.15 -6.17 -7.29
CA LEU A 21 -14.50 -5.63 -7.12
C LEU A 21 -14.68 -4.26 -7.80
N LEU A 22 -13.64 -3.44 -7.78
CA LEU A 22 -13.65 -2.07 -8.31
C LEU A 22 -13.18 -1.97 -9.77
N ASN A 23 -12.88 -3.10 -10.43
CA ASN A 23 -12.34 -3.16 -11.80
C ASN A 23 -11.08 -2.31 -12.01
N TYR A 24 -10.21 -2.22 -11.00
CA TYR A 24 -8.92 -1.54 -11.15
C TYR A 24 -7.95 -2.36 -11.99
N SER A 25 -6.99 -1.66 -12.61
CA SER A 25 -5.98 -2.33 -13.41
C SER A 25 -5.05 -3.16 -12.53
N VAL A 26 -4.49 -4.23 -13.09
CA VAL A 26 -3.54 -5.07 -12.35
C VAL A 26 -2.29 -4.27 -11.96
N GLU A 27 -1.89 -3.29 -12.78
CA GLU A 27 -0.79 -2.38 -12.45
C GLU A 27 -1.09 -1.56 -11.19
N GLU A 28 -2.29 -0.98 -11.08
CA GLU A 28 -2.72 -0.19 -9.91
C GLU A 28 -2.74 -1.03 -8.64
N ILE A 29 -3.25 -2.25 -8.72
CA ILE A 29 -3.33 -3.20 -7.59
C ILE A 29 -1.92 -3.55 -7.09
N ILE A 30 -0.98 -3.83 -8.00
CA ILE A 30 0.40 -4.18 -7.65
C ILE A 30 1.12 -2.97 -7.02
N ILE A 31 0.98 -1.79 -7.62
CA ILE A 31 1.59 -0.56 -7.12
C ILE A 31 1.05 -0.20 -5.74
N ALA A 32 -0.25 -0.31 -5.52
CA ALA A 32 -0.89 -0.05 -4.23
C ALA A 32 -0.39 -1.01 -3.13
N SER A 33 -0.23 -2.30 -3.45
CA SER A 33 0.31 -3.27 -2.49
C SER A 33 1.78 -3.01 -2.17
N ASN A 34 2.60 -2.68 -3.18
CA ASN A 34 3.99 -2.30 -2.95
C ASN A 34 4.12 -0.99 -2.15
N ALA A 35 3.22 -0.02 -2.36
CA ALA A 35 3.21 1.23 -1.60
C ALA A 35 2.92 1.02 -0.11
N ASN A 36 2.16 -0.02 0.23
CA ASN A 36 1.86 -0.39 1.62
C ASN A 36 3.02 -1.15 2.28
N ILE A 37 3.59 -2.14 1.59
CA ILE A 37 4.63 -3.02 2.17
C ILE A 37 6.03 -2.38 2.12
N GLY A 38 6.40 -1.84 0.96
CA GLY A 38 7.73 -1.26 0.72
C GLY A 38 7.79 0.26 0.87
N GLY A 39 6.64 0.93 0.83
CA GLY A 39 6.52 2.38 1.00
C GLY A 39 6.43 3.17 -0.33
N PRO A 40 6.20 4.49 -0.25
CA PRO A 40 5.95 5.33 -1.42
C PRO A 40 7.12 5.36 -2.41
N THR A 41 8.36 5.34 -1.92
CA THR A 41 9.57 5.41 -2.77
C THR A 41 9.80 4.12 -3.54
N THR A 42 9.54 2.94 -2.96
CA THR A 42 9.71 1.64 -3.64
C THR A 42 8.62 1.40 -4.66
N ALA A 43 7.38 1.79 -4.37
CA ALA A 43 6.26 1.72 -5.31
C ALA A 43 6.51 2.61 -6.53
N THR A 44 7.02 3.82 -6.29
CA THR A 44 7.37 4.76 -7.35
C THR A 44 8.50 4.25 -8.23
N ALA A 45 9.55 3.71 -7.62
CA ALA A 45 10.65 3.07 -8.36
C ALA A 45 10.15 1.89 -9.21
N MET A 46 9.21 1.09 -8.70
CA MET A 46 8.59 -0.02 -9.44
C MET A 46 7.77 0.49 -10.62
N ALA A 47 6.95 1.54 -10.43
CA ALA A 47 6.18 2.15 -11.52
C ALA A 47 7.10 2.66 -12.64
N ILE A 48 8.19 3.35 -12.29
CA ILE A 48 9.19 3.81 -13.26
C ILE A 48 9.85 2.62 -13.98
N SER A 49 10.29 1.60 -13.24
CA SER A 49 10.98 0.43 -13.81
C SER A 49 10.08 -0.40 -14.73
N LYS A 50 8.76 -0.37 -14.53
CA LYS A 50 7.77 -1.08 -15.37
C LYS A 50 7.20 -0.22 -16.49
N GLY A 51 7.57 1.06 -16.58
CA GLY A 51 7.05 1.99 -17.58
C GLY A 51 5.66 2.52 -17.28
N TRP A 52 5.16 2.32 -16.06
CA TRP A 52 3.85 2.80 -15.60
C TRP A 52 3.96 4.22 -15.06
N THR A 53 4.44 5.16 -15.87
CA THR A 53 4.74 6.54 -15.44
C THR A 53 3.52 7.29 -14.93
N ASP A 54 2.33 6.96 -15.46
CA ASP A 54 1.05 7.54 -15.01
C ASP A 54 0.72 7.18 -13.56
N LEU A 55 1.27 6.06 -13.05
CA LEU A 55 1.03 5.58 -11.69
C LEU A 55 2.07 6.09 -10.66
N VAL A 56 3.12 6.78 -11.09
CA VAL A 56 4.21 7.28 -10.22
C VAL A 56 3.68 8.32 -9.23
N ALA A 57 3.02 9.36 -9.74
CA ALA A 57 2.45 10.42 -8.92
C ALA A 57 1.37 9.90 -7.94
N PRO A 58 0.36 9.13 -8.38
CA PRO A 58 -0.63 8.59 -7.45
C PRO A 58 -0.02 7.62 -6.44
N ALA A 59 0.97 6.80 -6.82
CA ALA A 59 1.66 5.91 -5.88
C ALA A 59 2.35 6.68 -4.74
N MET A 60 3.06 7.77 -5.05
CA MET A 60 3.70 8.61 -4.04
C MET A 60 2.67 9.27 -3.13
N LEU A 61 1.63 9.88 -3.71
CA LEU A 61 0.62 10.61 -2.95
C LEU A 61 -0.11 9.68 -1.97
N VAL A 62 -0.59 8.52 -2.46
CA VAL A 62 -1.31 7.55 -1.63
C VAL A 62 -0.39 6.96 -0.56
N GLY A 63 0.86 6.65 -0.90
CA GLY A 63 1.81 6.11 0.07
C GLY A 63 2.17 7.09 1.18
N VAL A 64 2.46 8.35 0.86
CA VAL A 64 2.79 9.39 1.86
C VAL A 64 1.56 9.74 2.71
N PHE A 65 0.38 9.85 2.09
CA PHE A 65 -0.86 10.09 2.80
C PHE A 65 -1.18 8.94 3.77
N GLY A 66 -1.05 7.69 3.31
CA GLY A 66 -1.23 6.51 4.12
C GLY A 66 -0.28 6.46 5.31
N TYR A 67 0.98 6.86 5.11
CA TYR A 67 1.93 7.03 6.22
C TYR A 67 1.45 8.06 7.23
N GLY A 68 1.07 9.26 6.76
CA GLY A 68 0.58 10.32 7.64
C GLY A 68 -0.60 9.85 8.49
N VAL A 69 -1.64 9.32 7.86
CA VAL A 69 -2.85 8.85 8.57
C VAL A 69 -2.55 7.63 9.45
N GLY A 70 -1.83 6.65 8.92
CA GLY A 70 -1.50 5.41 9.61
C GLY A 70 -0.68 5.62 10.88
N THR A 71 0.26 6.57 10.86
CA THR A 71 1.06 6.89 12.05
C THR A 71 0.19 7.43 13.18
N TYR A 72 -0.68 8.41 12.92
CA TYR A 72 -1.54 8.96 13.98
C TYR A 72 -2.55 7.93 14.49
N LEU A 73 -3.17 7.16 13.60
CA LEU A 73 -4.08 6.08 14.00
C LEU A 73 -3.36 5.02 14.84
N GLY A 74 -2.15 4.62 14.45
CA GLY A 74 -1.33 3.67 15.20
C GLY A 74 -1.00 4.18 16.61
N ILE A 75 -0.66 5.47 16.75
CA ILE A 75 -0.43 6.09 18.06
C ILE A 75 -1.70 6.08 18.91
N ILE A 76 -2.86 6.42 18.34
CA ILE A 76 -4.14 6.41 19.08
C ILE A 76 -4.47 5.00 19.56
N VAL A 77 -4.39 4.00 18.67
CA VAL A 77 -4.66 2.59 19.02
C VAL A 77 -3.67 2.08 20.05
N GLY A 78 -2.39 2.44 19.92
CA GLY A 78 -1.36 2.11 20.91
C GLY A 78 -1.64 2.71 22.28
N ASN A 79 -2.12 3.96 22.35
CA ASN A 79 -2.51 4.60 23.60
C ASN A 79 -3.81 4.04 24.19
N LEU A 80 -4.72 3.52 23.36
CA LEU A 80 -5.99 2.94 23.81
C LEU A 80 -5.82 1.51 24.37
N LEU A 81 -4.82 0.78 23.87
CA LEU A 81 -4.52 -0.61 24.27
C LEU A 81 -3.49 -0.72 25.40
N LEU A 82 -2.78 0.36 25.72
CA LEU A 82 -1.92 0.50 26.91
C LEU A 82 -2.76 0.81 28.15
#